data_AF-A0A383WC87-F1
#
_entry.id   AF-A0A383WC87-F1
#
_cell.length_a   1.000
_cell.length_b   1.000
_cell.length_c   1.000
_cell.angle_alpha   90.00
_cell.angle_beta   90.00
_cell.angle_gamma   90.00
#
_symmetry.space_group_name_H-M   'P 1'
#
loop_
_entity.id
_entity.type
_entity.pdbx_description
1 polymer ?
#
loop_
_entity_poly.entity_id
_entity_poly.type
_entity_poly.pdbx_seq_one_letter_code
_entity_poly.pdbx_strand_id
1 'polypeptide(L)'
;MIWPLAPAVGHSYNLFDLHSRRPLNVEVGPGGASSVLEVRRGSFYFHANMFKHLVLRQRIDDSSFHREARALQLQAPRDAAELLGMLGDTADPEYPIYRHGNSTADAAVVTLCTALFDLEAGTMRVWTGNPGDASSRRLQLQFDLHTLQLLEEQ
;
A
#
# COMPACT_ATOMS: atom_id res chain seq x y z
N MET A 1 -36.99 -4.46 -15.36
CA MET A 1 -35.85 -3.52 -15.42
C MET A 1 -34.63 -4.29 -14.92
N ILE A 2 -33.80 -4.77 -15.83
CA ILE A 2 -32.67 -5.66 -15.55
C ILE A 2 -31.46 -4.75 -15.42
N TRP A 3 -30.82 -4.71 -14.25
CA TRP A 3 -29.58 -3.96 -14.03
C TRP A 3 -28.48 -4.64 -14.85
N PRO A 4 -27.87 -4.02 -15.87
CA PRO A 4 -26.73 -4.64 -16.49
C PRO A 4 -25.50 -4.40 -15.60
N LEU A 5 -24.82 -5.51 -15.32
CA LEU A 5 -23.36 -5.63 -15.23
C LEU A 5 -22.72 -5.29 -13.88
N ALA A 6 -21.83 -6.19 -13.48
CA ALA A 6 -21.12 -6.28 -12.21
C ALA A 6 -20.62 -4.93 -11.70
N PRO A 7 -20.76 -4.61 -10.39
CA PRO A 7 -19.97 -3.54 -9.81
C PRO A 7 -18.51 -3.99 -9.91
N ALA A 8 -17.77 -3.45 -10.88
CA ALA A 8 -16.35 -3.25 -10.65
C ALA A 8 -16.28 -2.28 -9.47
N VAL A 9 -16.05 -2.84 -8.27
CA VAL A 9 -15.73 -2.04 -7.08
C VAL A 9 -14.52 -1.20 -7.48
N GLY A 10 -14.52 0.08 -7.13
CA GLY A 10 -13.37 0.94 -7.43
C GLY A 10 -12.07 0.33 -6.89
N HIS A 11 -11.00 0.35 -7.69
CA HIS A 11 -9.71 -0.21 -7.29
C HIS A 11 -8.56 0.74 -7.64
N SER A 12 -7.46 0.61 -6.90
CA SER A 12 -6.21 1.35 -7.09
C SER A 12 -5.06 0.36 -7.14
N TYR A 13 -4.16 0.53 -8.10
CA TYR A 13 -2.98 -0.30 -8.29
C TYR A 13 -1.72 0.55 -8.24
N ASN A 14 -0.79 0.19 -7.36
CA ASN A 14 0.58 0.70 -7.43
C ASN A 14 1.40 -0.28 -8.28
N LEU A 15 1.86 0.20 -9.43
CA LEU A 15 2.61 -0.56 -10.41
C LEU A 15 4.00 0.03 -10.58
N PHE A 16 4.96 -0.78 -11.00
CA PHE A 16 6.27 -0.32 -11.39
C PHE A 16 6.68 -0.95 -12.72
N ASP A 17 6.94 -0.10 -13.71
CA ASP A 17 7.51 -0.54 -14.97
C ASP A 17 9.02 -0.76 -14.79
N LEU A 18 9.45 -2.02 -14.82
CA LEU A 18 10.85 -2.42 -14.64
C LEU A 18 11.75 -1.94 -15.78
N HIS A 19 11.23 -1.82 -17.01
CA HIS A 19 12.02 -1.43 -18.17
C HIS A 19 12.30 0.08 -18.18
N SER A 20 11.25 0.89 -18.04
CA SER A 20 11.40 2.35 -18.03
C SER A 20 11.72 2.92 -16.63
N ARG A 21 11.70 2.07 -15.61
CA ARG A 21 11.87 2.41 -14.19
C ARG A 21 10.90 3.50 -13.73
N ARG A 22 9.61 3.30 -14.05
CA ARG A 22 8.53 4.26 -13.80
C ARG A 22 7.53 3.71 -12.77
N PRO A 23 7.46 4.27 -11.57
CA PRO A 23 6.37 4.01 -10.63
C PRO A 23 5.08 4.69 -11.09
N LEU A 24 3.99 3.94 -11.07
CA LEU A 24 2.67 4.37 -11.52
C LEU A 24 1.63 4.03 -10.44
N ASN A 25 0.68 4.93 -10.22
CA ASN A 25 -0.58 4.60 -9.57
C ASN A 25 -1.70 4.64 -10.62
N VAL A 26 -2.54 3.60 -10.65
CA VAL A 26 -3.68 3.50 -11.57
C VAL A 26 -4.94 3.31 -10.77
N GLU A 27 -5.86 4.26 -10.87
CA GLU A 27 -7.19 4.18 -10.29
C GLU A 27 -8.20 3.81 -11.37
N VAL A 28 -9.07 2.84 -11.07
CA VAL A 28 -10.13 2.37 -11.96
C VAL A 28 -11.46 2.48 -11.25
N GLY A 29 -12.41 3.17 -11.88
CA GLY A 29 -13.76 3.37 -11.41
C GLY A 29 -14.82 2.78 -12.35
N PRO A 30 -16.10 2.89 -11.99
CA PRO A 30 -17.21 2.38 -12.79
C PRO A 30 -17.27 2.96 -14.20
N GLY A 31 -17.86 2.22 -15.13
CA GLY A 31 -18.10 2.69 -16.50
C GLY A 31 -16.82 2.87 -17.34
N GLY A 32 -15.71 2.25 -16.95
CA GLY A 32 -14.42 2.37 -17.64
C GLY A 32 -13.66 3.65 -17.32
N ALA A 33 -14.09 4.41 -16.31
CA ALA A 33 -13.35 5.58 -15.84
C ALA A 33 -12.01 5.15 -15.23
N SER A 34 -10.92 5.86 -15.56
CA SER A 34 -9.60 5.57 -15.01
C SER A 34 -8.74 6.81 -14.91
N SER A 35 -7.80 6.80 -13.96
CA SER A 35 -6.74 7.80 -13.84
C SER A 35 -5.39 7.10 -13.73
N VAL A 36 -4.36 7.67 -14.35
CA VAL A 36 -2.98 7.21 -14.25
C VAL A 36 -2.12 8.35 -13.73
N LEU A 37 -1.50 8.15 -12.57
CA LEU A 37 -0.47 9.03 -12.04
C LEU A 37 0.90 8.37 -12.22
N GLU A 38 1.83 9.07 -12.87
CA GLU A 38 3.25 8.74 -12.75
C GLU A 38 3.85 9.44 -11.54
N VAL A 39 4.42 8.64 -10.63
CA VAL A 39 5.07 9.16 -9.42
C VAL A 39 6.44 9.72 -9.81
N ARG A 40 6.68 10.99 -9.46
CA ARG A 40 7.94 11.66 -9.82
C ARG A 40 9.13 10.96 -9.17
N ARG A 41 10.24 10.82 -9.90
CA ARG A 41 11.49 10.30 -9.35
C ARG A 41 11.95 11.15 -8.17
N GLY A 42 12.45 10.50 -7.13
CA GLY A 42 12.86 11.16 -5.88
C GLY A 42 11.70 11.65 -5.02
N SER A 43 10.45 11.30 -5.36
CA SER A 43 9.27 11.58 -4.53
C SER A 43 8.72 10.30 -3.90
N PHE A 44 7.91 10.49 -2.88
CA PHE A 44 7.18 9.43 -2.19
C PHE A 44 5.70 9.54 -2.53
N TYR A 45 5.02 8.39 -2.60
CA TYR A 45 3.59 8.32 -2.87
C TYR A 45 2.91 7.32 -1.93
N PHE A 46 1.81 7.75 -1.33
CA PHE A 46 0.97 6.94 -0.45
C PHE A 46 -0.49 7.01 -0.90
N HIS A 47 -1.18 5.87 -0.86
CA HIS A 47 -2.56 5.71 -1.31
C HIS A 47 -3.28 4.74 -0.36
N ALA A 48 -4.47 5.13 0.11
CA ALA A 48 -5.31 4.29 0.95
C ALA A 48 -6.52 3.74 0.17
N ASN A 49 -7.72 3.68 0.75
CA ASN A 49 -8.87 3.02 0.10
C ASN A 49 -9.87 4.01 -0.51
N MET A 50 -9.40 5.20 -0.88
CA MET A 50 -10.17 6.24 -1.54
C MET A 50 -9.51 6.68 -2.85
N PHE A 51 -10.30 7.10 -3.83
CA PHE A 51 -9.78 7.72 -5.04
C PHE A 51 -9.18 9.09 -4.73
N LYS A 52 -7.96 9.32 -5.21
CA LYS A 52 -7.18 10.56 -5.07
C LYS A 52 -7.12 11.36 -6.36
N HIS A 53 -7.09 10.68 -7.50
CA HIS A 53 -6.87 11.31 -8.81
C HIS A 53 -8.10 11.22 -9.70
N LEU A 54 -8.83 10.12 -9.60
CA LEU A 54 -10.07 9.89 -10.30
C LEU A 54 -11.22 10.62 -9.59
N VAL A 55 -11.69 11.71 -10.19
CA VAL A 55 -12.76 12.53 -9.61
C VAL A 55 -14.12 11.88 -9.89
N LEU A 56 -14.61 11.11 -8.92
CA LEU A 56 -15.91 10.47 -8.96
C LEU A 56 -16.62 10.58 -7.61
N ARG A 57 -17.95 10.41 -7.61
CA ARG A 57 -18.69 10.22 -6.37
C ARG A 57 -18.23 8.92 -5.72
N GLN A 58 -17.69 9.00 -4.52
CA GLN A 58 -17.20 7.87 -3.74
C GLN A 58 -17.69 7.92 -2.30
N ARG A 59 -17.62 6.78 -1.60
CA ARG A 59 -17.83 6.75 -0.15
C ARG A 59 -16.60 7.34 0.53
N ILE A 60 -16.81 8.24 1.48
CA ILE A 60 -15.73 8.72 2.35
C ILE A 60 -15.46 7.63 3.40
N ASP A 61 -14.20 7.27 3.55
CA ASP A 61 -13.72 6.25 4.46
C ASP A 61 -12.78 6.90 5.48
N ASP A 62 -13.23 7.02 6.73
CA ASP A 62 -12.50 7.74 7.78
C ASP A 62 -11.11 7.14 8.01
N SER A 63 -10.99 5.81 7.99
CA SER A 63 -9.70 5.12 8.08
C SER A 63 -8.74 5.56 6.97
N SER A 64 -9.21 5.65 5.73
CA SER A 64 -8.39 6.12 4.62
C SER A 64 -7.98 7.58 4.78
N PHE A 65 -8.92 8.44 5.20
CA PHE A 65 -8.62 9.86 5.44
C PHE A 65 -7.54 10.04 6.52
N HIS A 66 -7.68 9.36 7.65
CA HIS A 66 -6.71 9.40 8.74
C HIS A 66 -5.34 8.87 8.33
N ARG A 67 -5.28 7.70 7.69
CA ARG A 67 -4.00 7.10 7.27
C ARG A 67 -3.28 7.95 6.22
N GLU A 68 -4.01 8.56 5.28
CA GLU A 68 -3.40 9.48 4.32
C GLU A 68 -2.93 10.77 4.98
N ALA A 69 -3.72 11.34 5.89
CA ALA A 69 -3.29 12.50 6.67
C ALA A 69 -2.06 12.19 7.52
N ARG A 70 -2.00 11.01 8.16
CA ARG A 70 -0.86 10.55 8.93
C ARG A 70 0.38 10.38 8.06
N ALA A 71 0.26 9.77 6.89
CA ALA A 71 1.36 9.63 5.94
C ALA A 71 1.94 10.97 5.47
N LEU A 72 1.11 12.03 5.37
CA LEU A 72 1.56 13.39 5.04
C LEU A 72 2.27 14.11 6.19
N GLN A 73 1.97 13.75 7.44
CA GLN A 73 2.65 14.28 8.63
C GLN A 73 4.03 13.66 8.85
N LEU A 74 4.21 12.43 8.37
CA LEU A 74 5.49 11.73 8.42
C LEU A 74 6.44 12.27 7.35
N GLN A 75 7.74 12.26 7.65
CA GLN A 75 8.75 12.59 6.66
C GLN A 75 8.72 11.54 5.54
N ALA A 76 8.87 11.99 4.28
CA ALA A 76 9.03 11.07 3.16
C ALA A 76 10.22 10.13 3.42
N PRO A 77 10.03 8.80 3.35
CA PRO A 77 11.07 7.83 3.67
C PRO A 77 12.19 7.90 2.63
N ARG A 78 13.43 7.87 3.11
CA ARG A 78 14.64 7.98 2.28
C ARG A 78 15.25 6.63 1.96
N ASP A 79 14.92 5.62 2.76
CA ASP A 79 15.39 4.26 2.60
C ASP A 79 14.31 3.24 3.02
N ALA A 80 14.65 1.95 2.87
CA ALA A 80 13.76 0.85 3.22
C ALA A 80 13.41 0.80 4.71
N ALA A 81 14.33 1.17 5.61
CA ALA A 81 14.09 1.11 7.05
C ALA A 81 13.08 2.20 7.46
N GLU A 82 13.23 3.42 6.94
CA GLU A 82 12.28 4.50 7.15
C GLU A 82 10.90 4.18 6.56
N LEU A 83 10.85 3.56 5.38
CA LEU A 83 9.59 3.13 4.78
C LEU A 83 8.88 2.07 5.64
N LEU A 84 9.61 1.07 6.14
CA LEU A 84 9.06 0.05 7.04
C LEU A 84 8.61 0.66 8.37
N GLY A 85 9.34 1.64 8.90
CA GLY A 85 8.94 2.40 10.08
C GLY A 85 7.62 3.16 9.85
N MET A 86 7.45 3.80 8.70
CA MET A 86 6.20 4.45 8.30
C MET A 86 5.05 3.45 8.16
N LEU A 87 5.27 2.31 7.50
CA LEU A 87 4.25 1.27 7.34
C LEU A 87 3.92 0.56 8.66
N GLY A 88 4.81 0.66 9.65
CA GLY A 88 4.66 0.18 11.01
C GLY A 88 4.05 1.19 11.99
N ASP A 89 3.73 2.42 11.53
CA ASP A 89 3.26 3.50 12.39
C ASP A 89 1.89 3.17 13.01
N THR A 90 1.84 3.21 14.35
CA THR A 90 0.64 3.00 15.16
C THR A 90 0.23 4.24 15.95
N ALA A 91 0.67 5.43 15.52
CA ALA A 91 0.54 6.64 16.34
C ALA A 91 -0.88 7.20 16.38
N ASP A 92 -1.67 6.99 15.32
CA ASP A 92 -3.10 7.31 15.34
C ASP A 92 -3.84 6.21 16.15
N PRO A 93 -4.51 6.56 17.26
CA PRO A 93 -5.19 5.58 18.11
C PRO A 93 -6.49 5.04 17.51
N GLU A 94 -7.10 5.77 16.57
CA GLU A 94 -8.37 5.41 15.93
C GLU A 94 -8.13 4.61 14.64
N TYR A 95 -7.22 5.09 13.80
CA TYR A 95 -6.97 4.56 12.46
C TYR A 95 -5.46 4.59 12.09
N PRO A 96 -4.64 3.76 12.76
CA PRO A 96 -3.21 3.69 12.49
C PRO A 96 -2.90 3.18 11.07
N ILE A 97 -1.72 3.53 10.54
CA ILE A 97 -1.23 2.96 9.27
C ILE A 97 -1.05 1.45 9.43
N TYR A 98 -0.36 1.03 10.48
CA TYR A 98 -0.31 -0.38 10.87
C TYR A 98 -1.51 -0.74 11.77
N ARG A 99 -2.48 -1.44 11.18
CA ARG A 99 -3.70 -1.84 11.88
C ARG A 99 -3.41 -3.07 12.72
N HIS A 100 -3.65 -2.97 14.03
CA HIS A 100 -3.26 -3.99 14.99
C HIS A 100 -4.44 -4.51 15.85
N GLY A 101 -5.68 -4.20 15.44
CA GLY A 101 -6.88 -4.84 16.00
C GLY A 101 -7.27 -4.40 17.41
N ASN A 102 -6.68 -3.33 17.93
CA ASN A 102 -6.97 -2.76 19.24
C ASN A 102 -7.30 -1.25 19.16
N SER A 103 -7.48 -0.71 17.95
CA SER A 103 -7.79 0.69 17.72
C SER A 103 -9.20 1.01 18.22
N THR A 104 -9.41 2.22 18.72
CA THR A 104 -10.68 2.60 19.36
C THR A 104 -11.87 2.65 18.40
N ALA A 105 -11.61 2.87 17.11
CA ALA A 105 -12.63 3.01 16.07
C ALA A 105 -12.64 1.85 15.04
N ASP A 106 -11.66 0.94 15.11
CA ASP A 106 -11.39 -0.05 14.06
C ASP A 106 -10.85 -1.39 14.61
N ALA A 107 -11.28 -1.76 15.82
CA ALA A 107 -10.78 -2.92 16.56
C ALA A 107 -10.91 -4.27 15.82
N ALA A 108 -11.76 -4.38 14.79
CA ALA A 108 -11.97 -5.62 14.05
C ALA A 108 -11.00 -5.82 12.88
N VAL A 109 -10.07 -4.90 12.63
CA VAL A 109 -9.22 -4.95 11.44
C VAL A 109 -7.74 -4.90 11.74
N VAL A 110 -6.99 -5.74 11.02
CA VAL A 110 -5.57 -5.97 11.21
C VAL A 110 -4.83 -5.96 9.87
N THR A 111 -3.60 -5.47 9.88
CA THR A 111 -2.63 -5.67 8.80
C THR A 111 -2.11 -7.10 8.91
N LEU A 112 -2.49 -7.96 7.96
CA LEU A 112 -2.07 -9.37 7.95
C LEU A 112 -0.61 -9.56 7.55
N CYS A 113 -0.14 -8.76 6.60
CA CYS A 113 1.25 -8.75 6.19
C CYS A 113 1.66 -7.40 5.60
N THR A 114 2.96 -7.13 5.61
CA THR A 114 3.58 -6.03 4.86
C THR A 114 4.58 -6.62 3.89
N ALA A 115 4.54 -6.19 2.62
CA ALA A 115 5.52 -6.60 1.61
C ALA A 115 6.36 -5.40 1.16
N LEU A 116 7.68 -5.59 1.11
CA LEU A 116 8.63 -4.64 0.52
C LEU A 116 9.29 -5.27 -0.69
N PHE A 117 9.22 -4.56 -1.81
CA PHE A 117 9.85 -4.96 -3.07
C PHE A 117 11.09 -4.11 -3.32
N ASP A 118 12.24 -4.76 -3.39
CA ASP A 118 13.44 -4.19 -3.98
C ASP A 118 13.51 -4.63 -5.45
N LEU A 119 13.10 -3.72 -6.33
CA LEU A 119 12.94 -3.99 -7.76
C LEU A 119 14.28 -4.02 -8.50
N GLU A 120 15.34 -3.48 -7.90
CA GLU A 120 16.68 -3.50 -8.47
C GLU A 120 17.42 -4.78 -8.12
N ALA A 121 17.30 -5.22 -6.86
CA ALA A 121 17.81 -6.51 -6.42
C ALA A 121 16.93 -7.70 -6.83
N GLY A 122 15.68 -7.45 -7.24
CA GLY A 122 14.70 -8.49 -7.51
C GLY A 122 14.31 -9.27 -6.25
N THR A 123 14.25 -8.60 -5.10
CA THR A 123 13.90 -9.28 -3.83
C THR A 123 12.59 -8.77 -3.25
N MET A 124 11.82 -9.67 -2.67
CA MET A 124 10.61 -9.37 -1.92
C MET A 124 10.80 -9.84 -0.49
N ARG A 125 10.52 -8.96 0.48
CA ARG A 125 10.46 -9.33 1.89
C ARG A 125 9.04 -9.17 2.40
N VAL A 126 8.52 -10.15 3.13
CA VAL A 126 7.15 -10.18 3.63
C VAL A 126 7.16 -10.36 5.14
N TRP A 127 6.67 -9.37 5.88
CA TRP A 127 6.50 -9.43 7.33
C TRP A 127 5.09 -9.91 7.66
N THR A 128 4.97 -10.82 8.63
CA THR A 128 3.68 -11.29 9.17
C THR A 128 3.29 -10.60 10.49
N GLY A 129 4.05 -9.59 10.88
CA GLY A 129 3.79 -8.70 12.01
C GLY A 129 4.16 -7.26 11.66
N ASN A 130 4.30 -6.41 12.68
CA ASN A 130 4.59 -4.99 12.44
C ASN A 130 5.98 -4.82 11.80
N PRO A 131 6.11 -4.28 10.59
CA PRO A 131 7.40 -4.12 9.91
C PRO A 131 8.32 -3.10 10.59
N GLY A 132 7.79 -2.21 11.45
CA GLY A 132 8.56 -1.28 12.27
C GLY A 132 9.18 -1.91 13.51
N ASP A 133 8.79 -3.14 13.87
CA ASP A 133 9.41 -3.90 14.95
C ASP A 133 10.53 -4.79 14.39
N ALA A 134 11.74 -4.59 14.90
CA ALA A 134 12.93 -5.35 14.50
C ALA A 134 12.82 -6.86 14.80
N SER A 135 11.95 -7.26 15.73
CA SER A 135 11.71 -8.66 16.10
C SER A 135 10.63 -9.36 15.24
N SER A 136 9.99 -8.60 14.35
CA SER A 136 8.89 -9.09 13.52
C SER A 136 9.39 -10.09 12.48
N ARG A 137 8.77 -11.28 12.47
CA ARG A 137 9.10 -12.36 11.54
C ARG A 137 8.89 -11.94 10.10
N ARG A 138 9.79 -12.39 9.22
CA ARG A 138 9.71 -12.13 7.79
C ARG A 138 10.16 -13.30 6.93
N LEU A 139 9.59 -13.37 5.74
CA LEU A 139 10.04 -14.23 4.66
C LEU A 139 10.84 -13.39 3.66
N GLN A 140 11.91 -13.95 3.09
CA GLN A 140 12.63 -13.33 1.99
C GLN A 140 12.55 -14.20 0.74
N LEU A 141 12.19 -13.58 -0.38
CA LEU A 141 12.04 -14.21 -1.68
C LEU A 141 12.89 -13.47 -2.71
N GLN A 142 13.42 -14.22 -3.68
CA GLN A 142 14.00 -13.71 -4.92
C GLN A 142 12.96 -13.85 -6.04
N PHE A 143 12.84 -12.84 -6.89
CA PHE A 143 12.00 -12.90 -8.07
C PHE A 143 12.70 -12.32 -9.31
N ASP A 144 12.27 -12.81 -10.46
CA ASP A 144 12.52 -12.22 -11.77
C ASP A 144 11.22 -12.24 -12.60
N LEU A 145 11.28 -12.02 -13.92
CA LEU A 145 10.10 -12.02 -14.79
C LEU A 145 9.43 -13.40 -14.95
N HIS A 146 10.11 -14.46 -14.56
CA HIS A 146 9.74 -15.86 -14.81
C HIS A 146 9.74 -16.72 -13.55
N THR A 147 10.44 -16.33 -12.50
CA THR A 147 10.64 -17.13 -11.29
C THR A 147 10.35 -16.35 -10.02
N LEU A 148 9.89 -17.07 -9.00
CA LEU A 148 9.75 -16.63 -7.63
C LEU A 148 10.27 -17.76 -6.74
N GLN A 149 11.26 -17.47 -5.91
CA GLN A 149 11.96 -18.46 -5.08
C GLN A 149 12.02 -17.97 -3.64
N LEU A 150 11.60 -18.81 -2.69
CA LEU A 150 11.82 -18.56 -1.26
C LEU A 150 13.30 -18.75 -0.96
N LEU A 151 13.92 -17.74 -0.36
CA LEU A 151 15.31 -17.80 0.07
C LEU A 151 15.39 -18.33 1.50
N GLU A 152 14.75 -17.64 2.45
CA GLU A 152 14.86 -17.93 3.88
C GLU A 152 13.63 -17.44 4.65
N GLU A 153 13.36 -18.06 5.81
CA GLU A 153 12.45 -17.57 6.85
C GLU A 153 13.29 -17.01 8.01
N GLN A 154 13.01 -15.78 8.45
CA GLN A 154 13.77 -15.06 9.48
C GLN A 154 12.85 -14.52 10.59
#